data_AF-A0A7I0J6U6-F1
#
_entry.id   AF-A0A7I0J6U6-F1
#
_cell.length_a   1.000
_cell.length_b   1.000
_cell.length_c   1.000
_cell.angle_alpha   90.00
_cell.angle_beta   90.00
_cell.angle_gamma   90.00
#
_symmetry.space_group_name_H-M   'P 1'
#
loop_
_entity.id
_entity.type
_entity.pdbx_description
1 polymer ?
#
loop_
_entity_poly.entity_id
_entity_poly.type
_entity_poly.pdbx_seq_one_letter_code
_entity_poly.pdbx_strand_id
1 'polypeptide(L)'
;RPPHSLMCFYTLAAELDRPCAVDGSADLVDGETGETAFEMLREIAALVDPQCLAMDPIAVFEKMAEPGSRIACAPLIYGYVPYAVAGFRPHRLAFADMPVVGG
;
A
#
# COMPACT_ATOMS: atom_id res chain seq x y z
N ARG A 1 -0.17 -1.04 10.09
CA ARG A 1 0.30 -2.14 10.98
C ARG A 1 1.61 -2.72 10.44
N PRO A 2 2.49 -3.29 11.31
CA PRO A 2 3.82 -3.74 10.92
C PRO A 2 3.91 -4.61 9.65
N PRO A 3 3.07 -5.66 9.46
CA PRO A 3 3.18 -6.50 8.25
C PRO A 3 2.80 -5.76 6.97
N HIS A 4 1.82 -4.84 7.00
CA HIS A 4 1.43 -4.10 5.80
C HIS A 4 2.53 -3.14 5.36
N SER A 5 3.12 -2.39 6.30
CA SER A 5 4.21 -1.46 6.02
C SER A 5 5.45 -2.17 5.46
N LEU A 6 5.76 -3.36 5.97
CA LEU A 6 6.84 -4.19 5.45
C LEU A 6 6.59 -4.63 4.00
N MET A 7 5.35 -4.96 3.65
CA MET A 7 5.00 -5.44 2.32
C MET A 7 4.98 -4.29 1.29
N CYS A 8 4.60 -3.08 1.72
CA CYS A 8 4.81 -1.88 0.90
C CYS A 8 6.30 -1.68 0.58
N PHE A 9 7.17 -1.83 1.59
CA PHE A 9 8.62 -1.71 1.39
C PHE A 9 9.15 -2.76 0.42
N TYR A 10 8.77 -4.03 0.58
CA TYR A 10 9.16 -5.11 -0.34
C TYR A 10 8.73 -4.80 -1.77
N THR A 11 7.53 -4.24 -1.94
CA THR A 11 7.04 -3.94 -3.28
C THR A 11 7.82 -2.78 -3.91
N LEU A 12 8.11 -1.72 -3.14
CA LEU A 12 8.93 -0.61 -3.63
C LEU A 12 10.35 -1.06 -3.99
N ALA A 13 10.97 -1.95 -3.20
CA ALA A 13 12.28 -2.50 -3.53
C ALA A 13 12.23 -3.35 -4.82
N ALA A 14 11.18 -4.14 -5.01
CA ALA A 14 10.99 -4.91 -6.24
C ALA A 14 10.77 -4.00 -7.47
N GLU A 15 10.02 -2.90 -7.34
CA GLU A 15 9.84 -1.90 -8.40
C GLU A 15 11.16 -1.19 -8.79
N LEU A 16 12.12 -1.12 -7.86
CA LEU A 16 13.48 -0.64 -8.13
C LEU A 16 14.39 -1.71 -8.77
N ASP A 17 13.82 -2.83 -9.24
CA ASP A 17 14.54 -4.00 -9.80
C ASP A 17 15.51 -4.66 -8.79
N ARG A 18 15.22 -4.50 -7.50
CA ARG A 18 16.06 -4.96 -6.38
C ARG A 18 15.20 -5.63 -5.30
N PRO A 19 14.54 -6.77 -5.62
CA PRO A 19 13.64 -7.44 -4.69
C PRO A 19 14.38 -7.89 -3.43
N CYS A 20 13.71 -7.79 -2.28
CA CYS A 20 14.26 -8.22 -1.00
C CYS A 20 14.58 -9.72 -0.98
N ALA A 21 15.67 -10.11 -0.30
CA ALA A 21 16.00 -11.51 -0.03
C ALA A 21 14.97 -12.16 0.90
N VAL A 22 14.62 -13.43 0.63
CA VAL A 22 13.57 -14.17 1.36
C VAL A 22 14.02 -15.50 1.97
N ASP A 23 15.23 -15.95 1.63
CA ASP A 23 15.77 -17.26 2.04
C ASP A 23 16.88 -17.16 3.10
N GLY A 24 17.22 -15.93 3.54
CA GLY A 24 18.28 -15.67 4.51
C GLY A 24 19.70 -15.88 3.98
N SER A 25 19.88 -16.00 2.66
CA SER A 25 21.20 -16.14 2.04
C SER A 25 22.01 -14.84 1.99
N ALA A 26 21.35 -13.69 2.17
CA ALA A 26 21.92 -12.36 2.14
C ALA A 26 21.17 -11.42 3.10
N ASP A 27 21.68 -10.19 3.24
CA ASP A 27 20.91 -9.11 3.87
C ASP A 27 19.58 -8.90 3.13
N LEU A 28 18.61 -8.34 3.84
CA LEU A 28 17.24 -8.17 3.32
C LEU A 28 17.23 -7.41 1.98
N VAL A 29 18.02 -6.35 1.87
CA VAL A 29 18.21 -5.51 0.68
C VAL A 29 19.52 -4.74 0.85
N ASP A 30 20.15 -4.30 -0.24
CA ASP A 30 21.29 -3.39 -0.14
C ASP A 30 20.88 -2.03 0.44
N GLY A 31 21.84 -1.32 1.06
CA GLY A 31 21.56 -0.08 1.78
C GLY A 31 21.01 1.04 0.90
N GLU A 32 21.52 1.20 -0.32
CA GLU A 32 21.11 2.28 -1.23
C GLU A 32 19.65 2.09 -1.68
N THR A 33 19.31 0.88 -2.12
CA THR A 33 17.93 0.53 -2.47
C THR A 33 17.02 0.66 -1.25
N GLY A 34 17.46 0.19 -0.08
CA GLY A 34 16.68 0.24 1.15
C GLY A 34 16.37 1.67 1.60
N GLU A 35 17.35 2.57 1.55
CA GLU A 35 17.16 4.00 1.83
C GLU A 35 16.17 4.63 0.85
N THR A 36 16.31 4.34 -0.44
CA THR A 36 15.42 4.85 -1.49
C THR A 36 13.97 4.38 -1.29
N ALA A 37 13.76 3.08 -1.06
CA ALA A 37 12.43 2.52 -0.82
C ALA A 37 11.78 3.07 0.46
N PHE A 38 12.56 3.24 1.53
CA PHE A 38 12.08 3.82 2.78
C PHE A 38 11.69 5.29 2.60
N GLU A 39 12.49 6.06 1.86
CA GLU A 39 12.21 7.47 1.58
C GLU A 39 10.91 7.63 0.79
N MET A 40 10.72 6.84 -0.28
CA MET A 40 9.44 6.83 -1.02
C MET A 40 8.24 6.50 -0.11
N LEU A 41 8.39 5.51 0.78
CA LEU A 41 7.33 5.18 1.73
C LEU A 41 7.06 6.33 2.72
N ARG A 42 8.11 7.04 3.16
CA ARG A 42 8.01 8.20 4.04
C ARG A 42 7.27 9.36 3.34
N GLU A 43 7.61 9.65 2.09
CA GLU A 43 6.94 10.68 1.29
C GLU A 43 5.44 10.39 1.12
N ILE A 44 5.09 9.14 0.78
CA ILE A 44 3.67 8.73 0.68
C ILE A 44 2.97 8.86 2.04
N ALA A 45 3.61 8.42 3.12
CA ALA A 45 3.04 8.50 4.46
C ALA A 45 2.83 9.94 4.94
N ALA A 46 3.62 10.91 4.44
CA ALA A 46 3.45 12.32 4.75
C ALA A 46 2.24 12.96 4.01
N LEU A 47 1.75 12.34 2.94
CA LEU A 47 0.63 12.86 2.13
C LEU A 47 -0.73 12.29 2.54
N VAL A 48 -0.77 11.16 3.25
CA VAL A 48 -2.04 10.56 3.70
C VAL A 48 -2.58 11.28 4.93
N ASP A 49 -3.91 11.22 5.10
CA ASP A 49 -4.55 11.72 6.31
C ASP A 49 -3.98 10.98 7.54
N PRO A 50 -3.57 11.68 8.61
CA PRO A 50 -3.02 11.06 9.82
C PRO A 50 -3.90 9.95 10.42
N GLN A 51 -5.23 10.00 10.21
CA GLN A 51 -6.14 8.95 10.65
C GLN A 51 -5.82 7.58 10.03
N CYS A 52 -5.24 7.55 8.83
CA CYS A 52 -4.88 6.32 8.13
C CYS A 52 -3.80 5.53 8.85
N LEU A 53 -2.98 6.16 9.70
CA LEU A 53 -1.94 5.48 10.48
C LEU A 53 -2.51 4.49 11.51
N ALA A 54 -3.75 4.70 11.94
CA ALA A 54 -4.47 3.83 12.86
C ALA A 54 -5.31 2.75 12.17
N MET A 55 -5.40 2.79 10.83
CA MET A 55 -6.26 1.90 10.06
C MET A 55 -5.51 0.65 9.58
N ASP A 56 -6.23 -0.46 9.50
CA ASP A 56 -5.85 -1.58 8.64
C ASP A 56 -6.55 -1.45 7.28
N PRO A 57 -6.17 -2.26 6.27
CA PRO A 57 -6.76 -2.17 4.94
C PRO A 57 -8.29 -2.29 4.91
N ILE A 58 -8.88 -3.08 5.80
CA ILE A 58 -10.33 -3.24 5.91
C ILE A 58 -10.95 -1.92 6.38
N ALA A 59 -10.41 -1.30 7.42
CA ALA A 59 -10.88 -0.01 7.90
C ALA A 59 -10.78 1.10 6.83
N VAL A 60 -9.72 1.09 6.03
CA VAL A 60 -9.59 2.00 4.87
C VAL A 60 -10.71 1.73 3.86
N PHE A 61 -10.97 0.48 3.49
CA PHE A 61 -12.01 0.14 2.52
C PHE A 61 -13.43 0.39 3.00
N GLU A 62 -13.73 0.18 4.29
CA GLU A 62 -15.00 0.61 4.88
C GLU A 62 -15.18 2.12 4.67
N LYS A 63 -14.14 2.92 5.00
CA LYS A 63 -14.19 4.37 4.86
C LYS A 63 -14.31 4.84 3.41
N MET A 64 -13.66 4.13 2.48
CA MET A 64 -13.78 4.41 1.04
C MET A 64 -15.18 4.08 0.50
N ALA A 65 -15.82 3.03 1.01
CA ALA A 65 -17.10 2.56 0.51
C ALA A 65 -18.32 3.29 1.10
N GLU A 66 -18.13 4.12 2.13
CA GLU A 66 -19.16 4.94 2.77
C GLU A 66 -19.74 6.02 1.81
N PRO A 67 -21.05 6.32 1.89
CA PRO A 67 -21.62 7.47 1.18
C PRO A 67 -20.97 8.79 1.56
N GLY A 68 -20.61 9.58 0.54
CA GLY A 68 -19.94 10.87 0.73
C GLY A 68 -18.45 10.77 1.08
N SER A 69 -17.85 9.57 0.97
CA SER A 69 -16.41 9.42 1.13
C SER A 69 -15.64 10.34 0.16
N ARG A 70 -14.59 10.96 0.68
CA ARG A 70 -13.68 11.83 -0.09
C ARG A 70 -12.38 11.13 -0.49
N ILE A 71 -12.22 9.87 -0.09
CA ILE A 71 -11.00 9.10 -0.38
C ILE A 71 -11.06 8.65 -1.84
N ALA A 72 -10.21 9.22 -2.68
CA ALA A 72 -10.17 8.90 -4.10
C ALA A 72 -9.39 7.60 -4.39
N CYS A 73 -8.34 7.33 -3.60
CA CYS A 73 -7.51 6.13 -3.75
C CYS A 73 -6.82 5.77 -2.43
N ALA A 74 -6.35 4.52 -2.35
CA ALA A 74 -5.47 4.03 -1.31
C ALA A 74 -4.31 3.26 -1.99
N PRO A 75 -3.16 3.91 -2.25
CA PRO A 75 -2.05 3.24 -2.91
C PRO A 75 -1.40 2.21 -1.97
N LEU A 76 -0.71 1.22 -2.54
CA LEU A 76 0.05 0.21 -1.80
C LEU A 76 -0.78 -0.51 -0.71
N ILE A 77 -2.00 -0.96 -1.06
CA ILE A 77 -2.93 -1.60 -0.13
C ILE A 77 -3.23 -3.05 -0.52
N TYR A 78 -3.41 -3.91 0.48
CA TYR A 78 -3.92 -5.26 0.26
C TYR A 78 -5.35 -5.24 -0.25
N GLY A 79 -5.60 -5.92 -1.37
CA GLY A 79 -6.92 -6.04 -1.96
C GLY A 79 -7.82 -7.04 -1.22
N TYR A 80 -9.12 -6.69 -1.13
CA TYR A 80 -10.15 -7.54 -0.57
C TYR A 80 -11.29 -7.64 -1.58
N VAL A 81 -11.36 -8.80 -2.25
CA VAL A 81 -12.29 -9.07 -3.36
C VAL A 81 -13.74 -8.68 -3.07
N PRO A 82 -14.31 -8.88 -1.86
CA PRO A 82 -15.70 -8.50 -1.60
C PRO A 82 -16.02 -7.03 -1.90
N TYR A 83 -15.08 -6.09 -1.71
CA TYR A 83 -15.31 -4.67 -1.98
C TYR A 83 -15.44 -4.34 -3.48
N ALA A 84 -15.01 -5.25 -4.36
CA ALA A 84 -15.21 -5.17 -5.80
C ALA A 84 -16.58 -5.71 -6.25
N VAL A 85 -17.34 -6.36 -5.36
CA VAL A 85 -18.63 -6.96 -5.70
C VAL A 85 -19.75 -5.94 -5.55
N ALA A 86 -20.57 -5.79 -6.59
CA ALA A 86 -21.73 -4.90 -6.54
C ALA A 86 -22.68 -5.32 -5.41
N GLY A 87 -23.06 -4.35 -4.56
CA GLY A 87 -23.99 -4.58 -3.44
C GLY A 87 -23.34 -5.08 -2.14
N PHE A 88 -22.02 -5.33 -2.08
CA PHE A 88 -21.36 -5.69 -0.81
C PHE A 88 -21.28 -4.53 0.19
N ARG A 89 -21.05 -3.32 -0.33
CA ARG A 89 -21.08 -2.04 0.41
C ARG A 89 -21.79 -0.97 -0.42
N PRO A 90 -22.16 0.18 0.18
CA PRO A 90 -22.89 1.24 -0.54
C PRO A 90 -22.18 1.70 -1.82
N HIS A 91 -20.86 1.90 -1.78
CA HIS A 91 -20.04 2.13 -2.98
C HIS A 91 -19.13 0.95 -3.25
N ARG A 92 -19.13 0.48 -4.50
CA ARG A 92 -18.19 -0.52 -4.99
C ARG A 92 -16.82 0.11 -5.18
N LEU A 93 -15.78 -0.53 -4.67
CA LEU A 93 -14.41 -0.12 -4.91
C LEU A 93 -13.88 -0.73 -6.21
N ALA A 94 -13.18 0.08 -7.00
CA ALA A 94 -12.43 -0.40 -8.16
C ALA A 94 -10.98 -0.70 -7.74
N PHE A 95 -10.42 -1.76 -8.30
CA PHE A 95 -9.01 -2.11 -8.14
C PHE A 95 -8.32 -1.93 -9.47
N ALA A 96 -7.10 -1.41 -9.43
CA ALA A 96 -6.23 -1.21 -10.58
C ALA A 96 -4.85 -1.77 -10.28
N ASP A 97 -4.03 -1.89 -11.32
CA ASP A 97 -2.62 -2.25 -11.17
C ASP A 97 -1.90 -1.23 -10.27
N MET A 98 -0.81 -1.69 -9.67
CA MET A 98 -0.02 -0.89 -8.75
C MET A 98 0.67 0.26 -9.49
N PRO A 99 0.77 1.47 -8.89
CA PRO A 99 1.56 2.54 -9.49
C PRO A 99 3.03 2.13 -9.55
N VAL A 100 3.67 2.42 -10.69
CA VAL A 100 5.10 2.17 -10.90
C VAL A 100 5.95 3.35 -10.43
N VAL A 101 7.15 3.07 -9.95
CA VAL A 101 8.11 4.11 -9.56
C VAL A 101 8.54 4.89 -10.80
N GLY A 102 8.35 6.21 -10.80
CA GLY A 102 8.76 7.09 -11.90
C GLY A 102 7.71 7.36 -12.98
N GLY A 103 6.55 6.68 -12.94
CA GLY A 103 5.41 6.93 -13.84
C GLY A 103 5.32 6.02 -15.06
#